data_AF-A0A8J7U791-F1
#
_entry.id   AF-A0A8J7U791-F1
#
_cell.length_a   1.000
_cell.length_b   1.000
_cell.length_c   1.000
_cell.angle_alpha   90.00
_cell.angle_beta   90.00
_cell.angle_gamma   90.00
#
_symmetry.space_group_name_H-M   'P 1'
#
loop_
_entity.id
_entity.type
_entity.pdbx_description
1 polymer ?
#
loop_
_entity_poly.entity_id
_entity_poly.type
_entity_poly.pdbx_seq_one_letter_code
_entity_poly.pdbx_strand_id
1 'polypeptide(L)'
;MLSGAREIVALVLKDVMYRSSEYRTLEEFLIGKYGFRKVEEEEHEIRRLKQVMRVDKTQFFLKDELSAPVVSEETEKEFSSMEILEGFYLDAGVRVYVLGDVTRTEDIVEAGGDEKYPVYTATYQMVKLVSESGYAIQQLIERLGVDLGLRIERKDWFFHKCGEG
;
A
#
# COMPACT_ATOMS: atom_id res chain seq x y z
N MET A 1 32.01 13.98 -6.23
CA MET A 1 30.61 13.71 -6.62
C MET A 1 30.13 12.59 -5.71
N LEU A 2 29.20 12.87 -4.80
CA LEU A 2 28.66 11.87 -3.88
C LEU A 2 27.62 11.06 -4.65
N SER A 3 27.97 9.87 -5.13
CA SER A 3 27.00 8.87 -5.57
C SER A 3 26.28 8.36 -4.31
N GLY A 4 25.17 9.00 -3.98
CA GLY A 4 24.37 8.64 -2.81
C GLY A 4 23.62 7.34 -3.08
N ALA A 5 23.91 6.30 -2.30
CA ALA A 5 23.12 5.08 -2.28
C ALA A 5 21.63 5.42 -2.15
N ARG A 6 20.81 4.97 -3.11
CA ARG A 6 19.36 5.18 -3.05
C ARG A 6 18.77 4.23 -2.02
N GLU A 7 18.05 4.76 -1.04
CA GLU A 7 17.35 3.96 -0.04
C GLU A 7 15.88 3.84 -0.43
N ILE A 8 15.40 2.61 -0.56
CA ILE A 8 13.98 2.31 -0.74
C ILE A 8 13.40 2.00 0.63
N VAL A 9 12.33 2.70 0.97
CA VAL A 9 11.57 2.52 2.21
C VAL A 9 10.23 1.91 1.89
N ALA A 10 9.85 0.89 2.64
CA ALA A 10 8.54 0.28 2.58
C ALA A 10 7.87 0.25 3.95
N LEU A 11 6.58 0.58 3.97
CA LEU A 11 5.73 0.50 5.16
C LEU A 11 4.59 -0.47 4.85
N VAL A 12 4.46 -1.52 5.66
CA VAL A 12 3.35 -2.46 5.59
C VAL A 12 2.40 -2.19 6.75
N LEU A 13 1.14 -1.91 6.41
CA LEU A 13 0.03 -1.75 7.32
C LEU A 13 -0.84 -2.99 7.25
N LYS A 14 -1.28 -3.49 8.41
CA LYS A 14 -2.21 -4.62 8.49
C LYS A 14 -3.48 -4.21 9.21
N ASP A 15 -4.59 -4.77 8.76
CA ASP A 15 -5.92 -4.53 9.31
C ASP A 15 -6.24 -3.03 9.35
N VAL A 16 -6.15 -2.41 8.16
CA VAL A 16 -6.40 -0.98 7.98
C VAL A 16 -7.89 -0.78 7.79
N MET A 17 -8.50 0.04 8.64
CA MET A 17 -9.93 0.32 8.60
C MET A 17 -10.16 1.81 8.59
N TYR A 18 -11.11 2.27 7.79
CA TYR A 18 -11.63 3.63 7.92
C TYR A 18 -13.14 3.67 7.70
N ARG A 19 -13.73 4.77 8.16
CA ARG A 19 -15.16 5.04 8.03
C ARG A 19 -15.34 6.44 7.45
N SER A 20 -16.01 6.54 6.30
CA SER A 20 -16.20 7.80 5.58
C SER A 20 -17.62 7.91 5.02
N SER A 21 -18.18 9.10 5.01
CA SER A 21 -19.43 9.43 4.31
C SER A 21 -19.21 9.86 2.86
N GLU A 22 -17.94 10.11 2.47
CA GLU A 22 -17.59 10.71 1.19
C GLU A 22 -16.92 9.72 0.24
N TYR A 23 -16.08 8.82 0.76
CA TYR A 23 -15.25 7.92 -0.05
C TYR A 23 -15.49 6.45 0.30
N ARG A 24 -15.79 5.63 -0.70
CA ARG A 24 -16.10 4.21 -0.51
C ARG A 24 -14.85 3.35 -0.43
N THR A 25 -13.77 3.79 -1.08
CA THR A 25 -12.49 3.07 -1.09
C THR A 25 -11.31 4.00 -0.87
N LEU A 26 -10.23 3.44 -0.31
CA LEU A 26 -8.93 4.10 -0.18
C LEU A 26 -8.40 4.53 -1.56
N GLU A 27 -8.67 3.73 -2.59
CA GLU A 27 -8.39 4.08 -3.98
C GLU A 27 -9.09 5.37 -4.40
N GLU A 28 -10.42 5.44 -4.29
CA GLU A 28 -11.21 6.62 -4.64
C GLU A 28 -10.68 7.87 -3.91
N PHE A 29 -10.34 7.71 -2.63
CA PHE A 29 -9.79 8.78 -1.82
C PHE A 29 -8.40 9.24 -2.29
N LEU A 30 -7.47 8.31 -2.51
CA LEU A 30 -6.10 8.63 -2.95
C LEU A 30 -6.11 9.26 -4.35
N ILE A 31 -6.95 8.76 -5.26
CA ILE A 31 -7.14 9.35 -6.59
C ILE A 31 -7.74 10.75 -6.46
N GLY A 32 -8.85 10.89 -5.75
CA GLY A 32 -9.61 12.14 -5.69
C GLY A 32 -8.88 13.27 -4.95
N LYS A 33 -8.21 12.96 -3.83
CA LYS A 33 -7.58 13.98 -2.98
C LYS A 33 -6.10 14.20 -3.27
N TYR A 34 -5.38 13.14 -3.66
CA TYR A 34 -3.94 13.18 -3.84
C TYR A 34 -3.50 12.99 -5.29
N GLY A 35 -4.43 12.80 -6.23
CA GLY A 35 -4.11 12.64 -7.65
C GLY A 35 -3.34 11.35 -7.96
N PHE A 36 -3.47 10.33 -7.10
CA PHE A 36 -2.93 9.01 -7.42
C PHE A 36 -3.66 8.46 -8.65
N ARG A 37 -3.04 7.48 -9.31
CA ARG A 37 -3.61 6.77 -10.45
C ARG A 37 -3.55 5.28 -10.19
N LYS A 38 -4.60 4.56 -10.59
CA LYS A 38 -4.58 3.10 -10.64
C LYS A 38 -3.63 2.68 -11.76
N VAL A 39 -2.77 1.70 -11.47
CA VAL A 39 -1.99 1.02 -12.51
C VAL A 39 -2.75 -0.24 -12.88
N GLU A 40 -3.20 -0.34 -14.14
CA GLU A 40 -3.75 -1.58 -14.67
C GLU A 40 -2.62 -2.60 -14.79
N GLU A 41 -2.73 -3.73 -14.09
CA GLU A 41 -1.72 -4.80 -14.17
C GLU A 41 -1.83 -5.55 -15.51
N GLU A 42 -0.76 -5.52 -16.30
CA GLU A 42 -0.44 -6.69 -17.14
C GLU A 42 -0.01 -7.83 -16.20
N GLU A 43 -0.57 -9.03 -16.40
CA GLU A 43 -0.44 -10.29 -15.63
C GLU A 43 1.00 -10.68 -15.18
N HIS A 44 2.03 -10.01 -15.71
CA HIS A 44 3.44 -10.23 -15.43
C HIS A 44 3.98 -9.60 -14.14
N GLU A 45 3.34 -8.57 -13.56
CA GLU A 45 3.84 -7.92 -12.32
C GLU A 45 3.50 -8.69 -11.03
N ILE A 46 2.39 -9.44 -11.03
CA ILE A 46 1.97 -10.28 -9.89
C ILE A 46 3.07 -11.30 -9.52
N ARG A 47 3.77 -11.87 -10.51
CA ARG A 47 4.89 -12.81 -10.26
C ARG A 47 6.09 -12.13 -9.61
N ARG A 48 6.36 -10.85 -9.92
CA ARG A 48 7.45 -10.08 -9.33
C ARG A 48 7.12 -9.66 -7.90
N LEU A 49 5.87 -9.26 -7.64
CA LEU A 49 5.43 -8.89 -6.30
C LEU A 49 5.25 -10.10 -5.37
N LYS A 50 4.90 -11.29 -5.87
CA LYS A 50 4.99 -12.54 -5.09
C LYS A 50 6.43 -12.85 -4.65
N GLN A 51 7.45 -12.57 -5.46
CA GLN A 51 8.87 -12.67 -5.05
C GLN A 51 9.23 -11.64 -3.97
N VAL A 52 8.68 -10.43 -4.07
CA VAL A 52 8.81 -9.35 -3.08
C VAL A 52 8.13 -9.69 -1.74
N MET A 53 7.20 -10.63 -1.69
CA MET A 53 6.57 -11.07 -0.43
C MET A 53 7.31 -12.23 0.26
N ARG A 54 8.26 -12.88 -0.44
CA ARG A 54 9.26 -13.77 0.17
C ARG A 54 10.41 -12.93 0.75
N VAL A 55 10.15 -12.15 1.80
CA VAL A 55 11.24 -11.68 2.66
C VAL A 55 11.57 -12.80 3.64
N ASP A 56 12.20 -13.85 3.11
CA ASP A 56 13.25 -14.49 3.88
C ASP A 56 14.42 -13.49 3.98
N LYS A 57 15.23 -13.59 5.02
CA LYS A 57 16.24 -12.59 5.45
C LYS A 57 17.36 -12.24 4.45
N THR A 58 17.24 -12.59 3.18
CA THR A 58 18.27 -12.33 2.18
C THR A 58 17.67 -12.17 0.80
N GLN A 59 18.01 -11.05 0.17
CA GLN A 59 17.92 -10.77 -1.27
C GLN A 59 16.54 -10.43 -1.85
N PHE A 60 16.31 -9.12 -1.93
CA PHE A 60 15.31 -8.54 -2.81
C PHE A 60 15.98 -8.13 -4.13
N PHE A 61 15.92 -9.02 -5.11
CA PHE A 61 16.39 -8.74 -6.45
C PHE A 61 15.38 -7.84 -7.18
N LEU A 62 15.69 -6.55 -7.25
CA LEU A 62 15.28 -5.74 -8.40
C LEU A 62 16.12 -6.24 -9.58
N LYS A 63 15.47 -6.91 -10.53
CA LYS A 63 16.14 -7.44 -11.73
C LYS A 63 16.66 -6.30 -12.60
N ASP A 64 17.97 -6.10 -12.52
CA ASP A 64 18.81 -5.88 -13.69
C ASP A 64 19.86 -6.99 -13.91
N GLU A 65 19.84 -8.11 -13.14
CA GLU A 65 20.74 -9.24 -13.43
C GLU A 65 20.07 -10.61 -13.47
N LEU A 66 20.62 -11.43 -14.37
CA LEU A 66 20.12 -12.65 -14.95
C LEU A 66 20.30 -13.88 -14.04
N SER A 67 19.39 -14.85 -14.24
CA SER A 67 19.56 -16.31 -14.05
C SER A 67 19.42 -16.95 -12.65
N ALA A 68 18.70 -18.09 -12.67
CA ALA A 68 18.56 -19.17 -11.69
C ALA A 68 17.48 -19.06 -10.58
N PRO A 69 16.55 -20.05 -10.50
CA PRO A 69 15.56 -20.16 -9.43
C PRO A 69 16.10 -21.04 -8.28
N VAL A 70 16.03 -20.55 -7.05
CA VAL A 70 16.12 -21.42 -5.87
C VAL A 70 14.78 -21.34 -5.15
N VAL A 71 14.05 -22.46 -5.23
CA VAL A 71 12.77 -22.67 -4.55
C VAL A 71 13.08 -23.02 -3.10
N SER A 72 12.48 -22.27 -2.17
CA SER A 72 12.31 -22.71 -0.79
C SER A 72 10.82 -22.68 -0.51
N GLU A 73 10.29 -23.89 -0.33
CA GLU A 73 8.89 -24.21 -0.11
C GLU A 73 8.54 -23.91 1.35
N GLU A 74 8.21 -22.67 1.71
CA GLU A 74 7.48 -22.44 2.96
C GLU A 74 6.74 -21.09 2.95
N THR A 75 5.41 -21.20 2.82
CA THR A 75 4.37 -20.16 3.03
C THR A 75 4.11 -19.17 1.88
N GLU A 76 3.65 -19.69 0.75
CA GLU A 76 2.85 -18.93 -0.20
C GLU A 76 1.49 -18.61 0.44
N LYS A 77 1.31 -17.42 1.03
CA LYS A 77 -0.03 -16.88 1.25
C LYS A 77 -0.47 -16.22 -0.05
N GLU A 78 -1.29 -16.93 -0.82
CA GLU A 78 -1.97 -16.35 -1.96
C GLU A 78 -2.94 -15.27 -1.47
N PHE A 79 -2.71 -14.03 -1.87
CA PHE A 79 -3.67 -12.96 -1.67
C PHE A 79 -4.73 -13.08 -2.75
N SER A 80 -5.99 -13.03 -2.34
CA SER A 80 -7.18 -13.10 -3.19
C SER A 80 -7.30 -11.92 -4.16
N SER A 81 -6.79 -10.74 -3.79
CA SER A 81 -6.77 -9.53 -4.62
C SER A 81 -5.52 -8.68 -4.41
N MET A 82 -5.15 -7.98 -5.48
CA MET A 82 -4.04 -7.05 -5.51
C MET A 82 -4.42 -5.81 -6.35
N GLU A 83 -4.31 -4.62 -5.76
CA GLU A 83 -4.50 -3.34 -6.47
C GLU A 83 -3.28 -2.45 -6.28
N ILE A 84 -2.82 -1.79 -7.35
CA ILE A 84 -1.64 -0.92 -7.33
C ILE A 84 -2.06 0.51 -7.67
N LEU A 85 -1.66 1.46 -6.82
CA LEU A 85 -1.77 2.88 -7.08
C LEU A 85 -0.39 3.53 -7.09
N GLU A 86 -0.20 4.46 -8.01
CA GLU A 86 0.98 5.31 -8.06
C GLU A 86 0.60 6.77 -7.89
N GLY A 87 1.40 7.51 -7.15
CA GLY A 87 1.24 8.96 -7.02
C GLY A 87 2.51 9.61 -6.52
N PHE A 88 2.44 10.92 -6.35
CA PHE A 88 3.51 11.71 -5.74
C PHE A 88 3.01 12.36 -4.46
N TYR A 89 3.85 12.35 -3.43
CA TYR A 89 3.56 13.04 -2.18
C TYR A 89 4.85 13.67 -1.64
N LEU A 90 4.81 14.97 -1.34
CA LEU A 90 6.00 15.75 -0.94
C LEU A 90 7.18 15.54 -1.90
N ASP A 91 6.91 15.63 -3.20
CA ASP A 91 7.87 15.44 -4.31
C ASP A 91 8.52 14.05 -4.39
N ALA A 92 8.07 13.08 -3.59
CA ALA A 92 8.51 11.70 -3.65
C ALA A 92 7.46 10.82 -4.34
N GLY A 93 7.92 9.94 -5.24
CA GLY A 93 7.06 8.90 -5.80
C GLY A 93 6.65 7.90 -4.71
N VAL A 94 5.36 7.63 -4.60
CA VAL A 94 4.79 6.68 -3.64
C VAL A 94 3.95 5.66 -4.41
N ARG A 95 4.26 4.38 -4.21
CA ARG A 95 3.45 3.26 -4.67
C ARG A 95 2.66 2.69 -3.51
N VAL A 96 1.35 2.52 -3.69
CA VAL A 96 0.45 1.92 -2.71
C VAL A 96 -0.06 0.61 -3.28
N TYR A 97 0.11 -0.46 -2.52
CA TYR A 97 -0.33 -1.80 -2.85
C TYR A 97 -1.41 -2.19 -1.85
N VAL A 98 -2.61 -2.49 -2.33
CA VAL A 98 -3.67 -3.12 -1.55
C VAL A 98 -3.55 -4.63 -1.76
N LEU A 99 -3.35 -5.38 -0.69
CA LEU A 99 -3.06 -6.82 -0.73
C LEU A 99 -4.06 -7.58 0.13
N GLY A 100 -4.65 -8.62 -0.46
CA GLY A 100 -5.60 -9.51 0.23
C GLY A 100 -7.01 -8.99 0.20
N ASP A 101 -7.83 -9.50 1.12
CA ASP A 101 -9.25 -9.23 1.14
C ASP A 101 -9.56 -7.77 1.52
N VAL A 102 -10.56 -7.22 0.85
CA VAL A 102 -11.14 -5.90 1.17
C VAL A 102 -12.61 -6.10 1.51
N THR A 103 -12.96 -5.90 2.78
CA THR A 103 -14.35 -5.92 3.23
C THR A 103 -14.92 -4.51 3.14
N ARG A 104 -16.06 -4.36 2.45
CA ARG A 104 -16.74 -3.08 2.27
C ARG A 104 -18.17 -3.21 2.80
N THR A 105 -18.57 -2.28 3.65
CA THR A 105 -19.90 -2.23 4.23
C THR A 105 -20.46 -0.82 4.07
N GLU A 106 -21.71 -0.73 3.67
CA GLU A 106 -22.45 0.52 3.58
C GLU A 106 -23.56 0.48 4.62
N ASP A 107 -23.56 1.44 5.54
CA ASP A 107 -24.56 1.60 6.58
C ASP A 107 -25.30 2.92 6.38
N ILE A 108 -26.60 2.94 6.65
CA ILE A 108 -27.38 4.19 6.68
C ILE A 108 -27.52 4.62 8.14
N VAL A 109 -26.95 5.77 8.49
CA VAL A 109 -27.03 6.33 9.84
C VAL A 109 -28.11 7.41 9.88
N GLU A 110 -29.02 7.31 10.85
CA GLU A 110 -30.03 8.32 11.14
C GLU A 110 -29.46 9.35 12.14
N ALA A 111 -29.22 10.57 11.68
CA ALA A 111 -28.97 11.72 12.54
C ALA A 111 -30.34 12.35 12.85
N GLY A 112 -30.68 12.45 14.13
CA GLY A 112 -32.03 12.72 14.64
C GLY A 112 -32.91 13.64 13.78
N GLY A 113 -34.11 13.16 13.44
CA GLY A 113 -35.22 13.97 12.93
C GLY A 113 -35.78 13.54 11.58
N ASP A 114 -34.96 12.97 10.69
CA ASP A 114 -35.28 12.26 9.42
C ASP A 114 -34.06 12.21 8.46
N GLU A 115 -32.92 12.78 8.87
CA GLU A 115 -31.74 12.84 8.01
C GLU A 115 -30.98 11.51 8.02
N LYS A 116 -30.98 10.84 6.85
CA LYS A 116 -30.28 9.58 6.59
C LYS A 116 -29.06 9.84 5.74
N TYR A 117 -27.89 9.46 6.23
CA TYR A 117 -26.65 9.57 5.47
C TYR A 117 -25.97 8.20 5.32
N PRO A 118 -25.50 7.85 4.11
CA PRO A 118 -24.71 6.65 3.91
C PRO A 118 -23.33 6.84 4.55
N VAL A 119 -22.88 5.81 5.24
CA VAL A 119 -21.56 5.74 5.82
C VAL A 119 -20.90 4.45 5.35
N TYR A 120 -19.76 4.61 4.69
CA TYR A 120 -18.97 3.53 4.13
C TYR A 120 -17.88 3.14 5.12
N THR A 121 -17.78 1.85 5.39
CA THR A 121 -16.68 1.25 6.16
C THR A 121 -15.90 0.33 5.22
N ALA A 122 -14.59 0.56 5.13
CA ALA A 122 -13.69 -0.28 4.34
C ALA A 122 -12.59 -0.83 5.25
N THR A 123 -12.42 -2.15 5.23
CA THR A 123 -11.37 -2.86 5.95
C THR A 123 -10.47 -3.57 4.96
N TYR A 124 -9.17 -3.29 5.04
CA TYR A 124 -8.13 -3.81 4.19
C TYR A 124 -7.25 -4.73 5.02
N GLN A 125 -7.11 -5.97 4.58
CA GLN A 125 -6.22 -6.93 5.24
C GLN A 125 -4.78 -6.39 5.29
N MET A 126 -4.28 -5.87 4.17
CA MET A 126 -2.94 -5.32 4.09
C MET A 126 -2.82 -4.18 3.08
N VAL A 127 -2.12 -3.13 3.48
CA VAL A 127 -1.74 -2.01 2.60
C VAL A 127 -0.24 -1.79 2.71
N LYS A 128 0.48 -1.84 1.59
CA LYS A 128 1.92 -1.58 1.56
C LYS A 128 2.20 -0.29 0.80
N LEU A 129 3.04 0.57 1.37
CA LEU A 129 3.51 1.79 0.75
C LEU A 129 5.00 1.65 0.46
N VAL A 130 5.46 2.08 -0.71
CA VAL A 130 6.86 2.04 -1.12
C VAL A 130 7.26 3.38 -1.71
N SER A 131 8.41 3.90 -1.28
CA SER A 131 8.95 5.19 -1.74
C SER A 131 10.46 5.24 -1.51
N GLU A 132 11.15 6.14 -2.19
CA GLU A 132 12.53 6.51 -1.87
C GLU A 132 12.60 7.46 -0.67
N SER A 133 11.45 7.92 -0.14
CA SER A 133 11.37 8.81 1.00
C SER A 133 10.49 8.22 2.10
N GLY A 134 11.12 7.71 3.17
CA GLY A 134 10.41 7.27 4.38
C GLY A 134 9.63 8.41 5.04
N TYR A 135 10.14 9.64 4.95
CA TYR A 135 9.47 10.84 5.44
C TYR A 135 8.15 11.09 4.69
N ALA A 136 8.15 10.96 3.36
CA ALA A 136 6.94 11.11 2.56
C ALA A 136 5.89 10.06 2.93
N ILE A 137 6.29 8.80 3.11
CA ILE A 137 5.39 7.74 3.58
C ILE A 137 4.80 8.07 4.96
N GLN A 138 5.65 8.47 5.90
CA GLN A 138 5.20 8.79 7.26
C GLN A 138 4.18 9.93 7.25
N GLN A 139 4.50 11.03 6.57
CA GLN A 139 3.61 12.19 6.47
C GLN A 139 2.31 11.85 5.75
N LEU A 140 2.36 11.03 4.70
CA LEU A 140 1.17 10.53 4.02
C LEU A 140 0.28 9.77 5.01
N ILE A 141 0.81 8.79 5.75
CA ILE A 141 0.01 8.01 6.71
C ILE A 141 -0.57 8.86 7.84
N GLU A 142 0.19 9.80 8.38
CA GLU A 142 -0.32 10.73 9.38
C GLU A 142 -1.49 11.54 8.82
N ARG A 143 -1.34 12.04 7.58
CA ARG A 143 -2.38 12.81 6.92
C ARG A 143 -3.61 11.98 6.56
N LEU A 144 -3.43 10.74 6.09
CA LEU A 144 -4.52 9.80 5.88
C LEU A 144 -5.26 9.49 7.19
N GLY A 145 -4.53 9.41 8.31
CA GLY A 145 -5.11 9.26 9.65
C GLY A 145 -6.05 10.41 10.01
N VAL A 146 -5.68 11.65 9.69
CA VAL A 146 -6.51 12.84 9.93
C VAL A 146 -7.69 12.90 8.95
N ASP A 147 -7.45 12.68 7.67
CA ASP A 147 -8.45 12.91 6.63
C ASP A 147 -9.51 11.80 6.55
N LEU A 148 -9.15 10.54 6.85
CA LEU A 148 -10.05 9.38 6.79
C LEU A 148 -10.38 8.79 8.16
N GLY A 149 -9.71 9.24 9.23
CA GLY A 149 -9.81 8.57 10.53
C GLY A 149 -9.29 7.14 10.49
N LEU A 150 -8.21 6.87 9.73
CA LEU A 150 -7.65 5.52 9.60
C LEU A 150 -7.32 4.93 10.97
N ARG A 151 -7.87 3.75 11.22
CA ARG A 151 -7.45 2.83 12.26
C ARG A 151 -6.50 1.81 11.65
N ILE A 152 -5.34 1.67 12.27
CA ILE A 152 -4.28 0.78 11.81
C ILE A 152 -3.87 -0.05 13.01
N GLU A 153 -4.10 -1.37 12.96
CA GLU A 153 -3.74 -2.24 14.08
C GLU A 153 -2.24 -2.49 14.16
N ARG A 154 -1.59 -2.67 13.00
CA ARG A 154 -0.15 -2.97 12.95
C ARG A 154 0.57 -2.25 11.81
N LYS A 155 1.80 -1.79 12.12
CA LYS A 155 2.73 -1.11 11.21
C LYS A 155 4.08 -1.81 11.27
N ASP A 156 4.58 -2.28 10.13
CA ASP A 156 5.90 -2.89 9.99
C ASP A 156 6.71 -2.07 8.96
N TRP A 157 7.88 -1.54 9.36
CA TRP A 157 8.77 -0.74 8.49
C TRP A 157 9.93 -1.59 7.96
N PHE A 158 10.29 -1.36 6.70
CA PHE A 158 11.40 -2.01 6.01
C PHE A 158 12.24 -0.96 5.27
N PHE A 159 13.55 -1.02 5.45
CA PHE A 159 14.50 -0.09 4.85
C PHE A 159 15.51 -0.89 4.04
N HIS A 160 15.73 -0.50 2.79
CA HIS A 160 16.66 -1.18 1.90
C HIS A 160 17.58 -0.17 1.22
N LYS A 161 18.89 -0.32 1.42
CA LYS A 161 19.89 0.45 0.69
C LYS A 161 20.19 -0.26 -0.63
N CYS A 162 19.80 0.35 -1.75
CA CYS A 162 20.28 -0.07 -3.05
C CYS A 162 21.75 0.34 -3.18
N GLY A 163 22.65 -0.64 -3.11
CA GLY A 163 24.03 -0.44 -3.56
C GLY A 163 24.03 -0.36 -5.08
N GLU A 164 24.75 0.60 -5.65
CA GLU A 164 25.06 0.57 -7.09
C GLU A 164 26.15 -0.49 -7.32
N GLY A 165 25.87 -1.41 -8.24
CA GLY A 165 26.87 -2.22 -8.95
C GLY A 165 27.18 -1.57 -10.29
#